data_AF-A0A3B9W8T1-F1
#
_entry.id   AF-A0A3B9W8T1-F1
#
_cell.length_a   1.000
_cell.length_b   1.000
_cell.length_c   1.000
_cell.angle_alpha   90.00
_cell.angle_beta   90.00
_cell.angle_gamma   90.00
#
_symmetry.space_group_name_H-M   'P 1'
#
loop_
_entity.id
_entity.type
_entity.pdbx_description
1 polymer ?
#
loop_
_entity_poly.entity_id
_entity_poly.type
_entity_poly.pdbx_seq_one_letter_code
_entity_poly.pdbx_strand_id
1 'polypeptide(L)'
;EAIADVRAGRAGPVPPHLRDAHYPGAADLGHGHGYRYAHDAPNAVATQQYPPDELVGRDYYTPTPYGHEKQVSHRLEILRHMVRGGPDTP
;
A
#
# COMPACT_ATOMS: atom_id res chain seq x y z
N GLU A 1 -0.39 17.18 -0.23
CA GLU A 1 -0.60 16.57 -1.56
C GLU A 1 -1.75 15.57 -1.57
N ALA A 2 -1.76 14.52 -0.75
CA ALA A 2 -2.86 13.54 -0.71
C ALA A 2 -4.28 14.14 -0.61
N ILE A 3 -4.50 15.13 0.26
CA ILE A 3 -5.81 15.82 0.36
C ILE A 3 -6.20 16.53 -0.95
N ALA A 4 -5.23 17.09 -1.67
CA ALA A 4 -5.49 17.74 -2.95
C ALA A 4 -5.87 16.70 -4.02
N ASP A 5 -5.22 15.54 -4.04
CA ASP A 5 -5.54 14.44 -4.96
C ASP A 5 -6.96 13.92 -4.74
N VAL A 6 -7.38 13.78 -3.47
CA VAL A 6 -8.77 13.44 -3.12
C VAL A 6 -9.74 14.50 -3.62
N ARG A 7 -9.47 15.79 -3.36
CA ARG A 7 -10.32 16.91 -3.81
C ARG A 7 -10.38 17.03 -5.34
N ALA A 8 -9.34 16.59 -6.03
CA ALA A 8 -9.27 16.53 -7.49
C ALA A 8 -9.91 15.27 -8.08
N GLY A 9 -10.47 14.37 -7.26
CA GLY A 9 -11.15 13.16 -7.72
C GLY A 9 -10.21 12.00 -8.10
N ARG A 10 -8.91 12.06 -7.77
CA ARG A 10 -7.91 11.02 -8.10
C ARG A 10 -7.90 9.81 -7.15
N ALA A 11 -8.85 9.74 -6.23
CA ALA A 11 -8.85 8.74 -5.17
C ALA A 11 -9.31 7.35 -5.64
N GLY A 12 -9.85 7.20 -6.86
CA GLY A 12 -10.32 5.92 -7.40
C GLY A 12 -11.22 5.09 -6.47
N PRO A 13 -11.57 3.86 -6.86
CA PRO A 13 -12.17 2.88 -5.96
C PRO A 13 -11.10 2.19 -5.08
N VAL A 14 -11.52 1.70 -3.91
CA VAL A 14 -10.67 0.83 -3.08
C VAL A 14 -10.36 -0.47 -3.84
N PRO A 15 -9.10 -0.95 -3.87
CA PRO A 15 -8.75 -2.23 -4.48
C PRO A 15 -9.58 -3.39 -3.91
N PRO A 16 -10.10 -4.33 -4.73
CA PRO A 16 -11.03 -5.37 -4.28
C PRO A 16 -10.52 -6.21 -3.10
N HIS A 17 -9.23 -6.56 -3.11
CA HIS A 17 -8.58 -7.34 -2.06
C HIS A 17 -8.44 -6.58 -0.73
N LEU A 18 -8.70 -5.27 -0.69
CA LEU A 18 -8.72 -4.47 0.53
C LEU A 18 -10.13 -4.09 1.00
N ARG A 19 -11.16 -4.48 0.24
CA ARG A 19 -12.55 -4.24 0.64
C ARG A 19 -12.97 -5.23 1.71
N ASP A 20 -13.90 -4.79 2.56
CA ASP A 20 -14.46 -5.64 3.59
C ASP A 20 -15.16 -6.86 2.99
N ALA A 21 -14.83 -8.03 3.55
CA ALA A 21 -15.34 -9.34 3.13
C ALA A 21 -16.41 -9.90 4.10
N HIS A 22 -16.71 -9.21 5.20
CA HIS A 22 -17.53 -9.76 6.29
C HIS A 22 -19.05 -9.54 6.13
N TYR A 23 -19.52 -8.96 5.03
CA TYR A 23 -20.95 -8.73 4.80
C TYR A 23 -21.55 -9.71 3.78
N PRO A 24 -22.86 -10.02 3.85
CA PRO A 24 -23.52 -10.94 2.91
C PRO A 24 -23.36 -10.49 1.46
N GLY A 25 -22.86 -11.38 0.59
CA GLY A 25 -22.61 -11.09 -0.83
C GLY A 25 -21.22 -10.49 -1.14
N ALA A 26 -20.37 -10.26 -0.14
CA ALA A 26 -19.01 -9.76 -0.37
C ALA A 26 -18.15 -10.72 -1.22
N ALA A 27 -18.31 -12.04 -1.01
CA ALA A 27 -17.62 -13.07 -1.79
C ALA A 27 -18.02 -13.04 -3.28
N ASP A 28 -19.31 -12.87 -3.57
CA ASP A 28 -19.84 -12.79 -4.94
C ASP A 28 -19.36 -11.51 -5.67
N LEU A 29 -19.07 -10.45 -4.91
CA LEU A 29 -18.49 -9.20 -5.39
C LEU A 29 -16.94 -9.24 -5.49
N GLY A 30 -16.31 -10.36 -5.13
CA GLY A 30 -14.86 -10.53 -5.14
C GLY A 30 -14.14 -9.71 -4.07
N HIS A 31 -14.84 -9.25 -3.03
CA HIS A 31 -14.22 -8.48 -1.95
C HIS A 31 -13.33 -9.35 -1.07
N GLY A 32 -12.18 -8.82 -0.69
CA GLY A 32 -11.17 -9.53 0.10
C GLY A 32 -10.46 -10.68 -0.63
N HIS A 33 -10.91 -11.05 -1.83
CA HIS A 33 -10.23 -12.07 -2.63
C HIS A 33 -8.83 -11.58 -3.03
N GLY A 34 -7.81 -12.36 -2.72
CA GLY A 34 -6.41 -12.00 -2.97
C GLY A 34 -5.78 -11.10 -1.90
N TYR A 35 -6.49 -10.81 -0.79
CA TYR A 35 -5.89 -10.13 0.35
C TYR A 35 -4.69 -10.92 0.89
N ARG A 36 -3.57 -10.24 1.11
CA ARG A 36 -2.38 -10.83 1.73
C ARG A 36 -2.26 -10.33 3.16
N TYR A 37 -2.43 -11.23 4.13
CA TYR A 37 -2.21 -10.90 5.53
C TYR A 37 -0.71 -10.68 5.78
N ALA A 38 -0.34 -9.46 6.16
CA ALA A 38 1.07 -9.05 6.21
C ALA A 38 1.88 -9.88 7.20
N HIS A 39 1.30 -10.32 8.31
CA HIS A 39 2.02 -11.08 9.35
C HIS A 39 2.40 -12.51 8.91
N ASP A 40 1.76 -13.05 7.87
CA ASP A 40 2.11 -14.36 7.30
C ASP A 40 3.20 -14.24 6.21
N ALA A 41 3.48 -13.03 5.72
CA ALA A 41 4.49 -12.79 4.71
C ALA A 41 5.91 -12.79 5.31
N PRO A 42 6.94 -13.14 4.51
CA PRO A 42 8.32 -12.96 4.92
C PRO A 42 8.57 -11.52 5.41
N ASN A 43 9.27 -11.38 6.54
CA ASN A 43 9.53 -10.09 7.21
C ASN A 43 8.27 -9.35 7.74
N ALA A 44 7.12 -10.02 7.80
CA ALA A 44 5.83 -9.42 8.14
C ALA A 44 5.43 -8.25 7.22
N VAL A 45 5.82 -8.30 5.94
CA VAL A 45 5.52 -7.28 4.92
C VAL A 45 4.97 -7.97 3.68
N ALA A 46 3.70 -7.70 3.35
CA ALA A 46 3.07 -8.26 2.17
C ALA A 46 3.33 -7.41 0.91
N THR A 47 3.85 -8.05 -0.13
CA THR A 47 3.84 -7.50 -1.49
C THR A 47 2.41 -7.46 -2.02
N GLN A 48 1.76 -6.30 -1.97
CA GLN A 48 0.41 -6.09 -2.52
C GLN A 48 0.17 -4.61 -2.80
N GLN A 49 -0.76 -4.33 -3.69
CA GLN A 49 -1.19 -2.96 -3.96
C GLN A 49 -2.04 -2.44 -2.79
N TYR A 50 -1.70 -1.25 -2.31
CA TYR A 50 -2.47 -0.53 -1.29
C TYR A 50 -3.21 0.70 -1.82
N PRO A 51 -2.60 1.57 -2.65
CA PRO A 51 -3.34 2.67 -3.24
C PRO A 51 -4.26 2.18 -4.37
N PRO A 52 -5.31 2.95 -4.68
CA PRO A 52 -6.08 2.84 -5.92
C PRO A 52 -5.19 2.85 -7.16
N ASP A 53 -5.66 2.27 -8.27
CA ASP A 53 -4.89 2.15 -9.53
C ASP A 53 -4.31 3.48 -10.00
N GLU A 54 -5.08 4.56 -9.89
CA GLU A 54 -4.69 5.93 -10.29
C GLU A 54 -3.53 6.51 -9.46
N LEU A 55 -3.27 5.94 -8.28
CA LEU A 55 -2.29 6.43 -7.30
C LEU A 55 -1.14 5.45 -7.08
N VAL A 56 -1.06 4.36 -7.84
CA VAL A 56 0.09 3.45 -7.79
C VAL A 56 1.37 4.21 -8.14
N GLY A 57 2.39 4.07 -7.29
CA GLY A 57 3.66 4.77 -7.44
C GLY A 57 3.69 6.19 -6.86
N ARG A 58 2.56 6.73 -6.39
CA ARG A 58 2.52 8.05 -5.74
C ARG A 58 3.07 7.96 -4.31
N ASP A 59 4.09 8.77 -4.03
CA ASP A 59 4.70 8.90 -2.72
C ASP A 59 4.40 10.26 -2.11
N TYR A 60 3.65 10.29 -1.00
CA TYR A 60 3.28 11.54 -0.32
C TYR A 60 4.19 11.91 0.85
N TYR A 61 4.83 10.92 1.47
CA TYR A 61 5.74 11.14 2.58
C TYR A 61 7.19 11.13 2.09
N THR A 62 7.86 12.27 2.25
CA THR A 62 9.27 12.47 1.95
C THR A 62 9.98 12.83 3.25
N PRO A 63 10.62 11.86 3.93
CA PRO A 63 11.28 12.10 5.21
C PRO A 63 12.47 13.04 5.06
N THR A 64 12.75 13.84 6.08
CA THR A 64 13.93 14.69 6.16
C THR A 64 15.18 13.88 6.58
N PRO A 65 16.40 14.38 6.31
CA PRO A 65 17.62 13.69 6.74
C PRO A 65 17.94 13.89 8.23
N TYR A 66 17.05 14.54 9.00
CA TYR A 66 17.35 15.00 10.36
C TYR A 66 16.63 14.17 11.43
N GLY A 67 17.30 14.03 12.58
CA GLY A 67 16.72 13.37 13.74
C GLY A 67 16.28 11.92 13.46
N HIS A 68 15.11 11.57 13.98
CA HIS A 68 14.56 10.21 13.86
C HIS A 68 14.13 9.87 12.42
N GLU A 69 13.76 10.86 11.61
CA GLU A 69 13.33 10.62 10.22
C GLU A 69 14.42 10.01 9.35
N LYS A 70 15.70 10.21 9.70
CA LYS A 70 16.82 9.54 9.03
C LYS A 70 16.76 8.01 9.15
N GLN A 71 16.31 7.48 10.27
CA GLN A 71 16.13 6.02 10.43
C GLN A 71 14.88 5.55 9.69
N VAL A 72 13.81 6.36 9.73
CA VAL A 72 12.57 6.09 9.01
C VAL A 72 12.80 6.07 7.50
N SER A 73 13.62 6.96 6.94
CA SER A 73 13.89 7.02 5.51
C SER A 73 14.52 5.73 4.98
N HIS A 74 15.53 5.21 5.68
CA HIS A 74 16.17 3.95 5.33
C HIS A 74 15.17 2.78 5.36
N ARG A 75 14.34 2.71 6.40
CA ARG A 75 13.32 1.66 6.50
C ARG A 75 12.23 1.81 5.44
N LEU A 76 11.82 3.04 5.13
CA LEU A 76 10.78 3.36 4.15
C LEU A 76 11.18 2.93 2.74
N GLU A 77 12.44 3.10 2.35
CA GLU A 77 12.96 2.63 1.06
C GLU A 77 12.83 1.10 0.91
N ILE A 78 13.24 0.35 1.93
CA ILE A 78 13.10 -1.11 1.97
C ILE A 78 11.63 -1.52 1.90
N LEU A 79 10.76 -0.88 2.68
CA LEU A 79 9.33 -1.17 2.70
C LEU A 79 8.67 -0.88 1.34
N ARG A 80 9.01 0.23 0.69
CA ARG A 80 8.51 0.57 -0.65
C ARG A 80 8.87 -0.51 -1.67
N HIS A 81 10.11 -0.99 -1.62
CA HIS A 81 10.59 -2.06 -2.50
C HIS A 81 9.82 -3.37 -2.30
N MET A 82 9.71 -3.83 -1.04
CA MET A 82 8.99 -5.05 -0.68
C MET A 82 7.51 -4.99 -1.05
N VAL A 83 6.84 -3.88 -0.72
CA VAL A 83 5.40 -3.70 -0.99
C VAL A 83 5.10 -3.68 -2.48
N ARG A 84 5.97 -3.04 -3.29
CA ARG A 84 5.79 -2.90 -4.74
C ARG A 84 6.27 -4.12 -5.54
N GLY A 85 6.89 -5.09 -4.90
CA GLY A 85 7.44 -6.27 -5.58
C GLY A 85 8.62 -5.91 -6.48
N GLY A 86 9.44 -4.94 -6.05
CA GLY A 86 10.69 -4.64 -6.75
C GLY A 86 11.62 -5.87 -6.73
N PRO A 87 12.49 -6.04 -7.75
CA PRO A 87 13.38 -7.19 -7.83
C PRO A 87 14.28 -7.25 -6.61
N ASP A 88 14.45 -8.43 -5.98
CA ASP A 88 15.32 -8.59 -4.81
C ASP A 88 16.67 -7.92 -5.08
N THR A 89 16.98 -6.87 -4.33
CA THR A 89 18.31 -6.25 -4.41
C THR A 89 19.29 -7.27 -3.80
N PRO A 90 20.31 -7.72 -4.54
CA PRO A 90 21.30 -8.65 -4.03
C PRO A 90 22.10 -8.09 -2.86
#